data_AF-A0A839YLX3-F1
#
_entry.id   AF-A0A839YLX3-F1
#
_cell.length_a   1.000
_cell.length_b   1.000
_cell.length_c   1.000
_cell.angle_alpha   90.00
_cell.angle_beta   90.00
_cell.angle_gamma   90.00
#
_symmetry.space_group_name_H-M   'P 1'
#
loop_
_entity.id
_entity.type
_entity.pdbx_description
1 polymer ?
#
loop_
_entity_poly.entity_id
_entity_poly.type
_entity_poly.pdbx_seq_one_letter_code
_entity_poly.pdbx_strand_id
1 'polypeptide(L)'
;MAANLCELASTLPRLIGTLLDREAKLKKGRFREETLTDVLTASLAAFAGPELVIEYPDEVATGGDLDLEFWHAASRRRTLIRVQAKRLNASTNNGKAVAIAHRSYRELLHKVPKTAEYQYKTLLAEAGAHLPLYMFYNHRSASMDPHFNGTHPEVTGVNLAFAHDIANELQLKLDAEGEVPRRRLHHKRLSHLQPHLFGLDLLLCAGTEPGGFVPTPDAVRERLAEEWRRIQRDDDRLVPAGLRRLAEPTQVATYSDAQRRLPDGPAVRFGANVPRTTLTFISGRTDDERTPQIYEGHGASAAASRRRS
;
A
#
# COMPACT_ATOMS: atom_id res chain seq x y z
N MET A 1 2.84 -9.25 19.13
CA MET A 1 2.60 -7.94 18.51
C MET A 1 3.96 -7.27 18.34
N ALA A 2 4.17 -6.53 17.26
CA ALA A 2 5.44 -5.81 17.05
C ALA A 2 5.66 -4.81 18.20
N ALA A 3 6.88 -4.72 18.72
CA ALA A 3 7.23 -3.84 19.83
C ALA A 3 7.33 -2.37 19.39
N ASN A 4 7.55 -2.10 18.10
CA ASN A 4 7.60 -0.76 17.53
C ASN A 4 7.27 -0.77 16.02
N LEU A 5 7.10 0.41 15.44
CA LEU A 5 6.78 0.58 14.01
C LEU A 5 7.88 0.07 13.07
N CYS A 6 9.14 0.03 13.50
CA CYS A 6 10.21 -0.55 12.71
C CYS A 6 10.12 -2.07 12.57
N GLU A 7 9.87 -2.74 13.69
CA GLU A 7 9.62 -4.17 13.68
C GLU A 7 8.38 -4.47 12.82
N LEU A 8 7.34 -3.64 12.93
CA LEU A 8 6.16 -3.76 12.07
C LEU A 8 6.51 -3.62 10.58
N ALA A 9 7.31 -2.62 10.20
CA ALA A 9 7.77 -2.41 8.83
C ALA A 9 8.50 -3.62 8.24
N SER A 10 9.26 -4.34 9.08
CA SER A 10 9.98 -5.54 8.65
C SER A 10 9.11 -6.80 8.62
N THR A 11 8.12 -6.92 9.50
CA THR A 11 7.33 -8.14 9.70
C THR A 11 6.06 -8.16 8.86
N LEU A 12 5.38 -7.03 8.72
CA LEU A 12 4.10 -6.93 8.04
C LEU A 12 4.17 -7.30 6.55
N PRO A 13 5.18 -6.89 5.78
CA PRO A 13 5.33 -7.35 4.39
C PRO A 13 5.37 -8.88 4.27
N ARG A 14 6.07 -9.57 5.17
CA ARG A 14 6.14 -11.04 5.18
C ARG A 14 4.78 -11.67 5.47
N LEU A 15 4.03 -11.10 6.41
CA LEU A 15 2.69 -11.56 6.77
C LEU A 15 1.71 -11.37 5.60
N ILE A 16 1.66 -10.18 5.00
CA ILE A 16 0.77 -9.87 3.86
C ILE A 16 1.09 -10.75 2.66
N GLY A 17 2.38 -10.92 2.32
CA GLY A 17 2.76 -11.80 1.20
C GLY A 17 2.36 -13.26 1.44
N THR A 18 2.46 -13.74 2.67
CA THR A 18 2.04 -15.09 3.05
C THR A 18 0.51 -15.23 3.02
N LEU A 19 -0.21 -14.22 3.48
CA LEU A 19 -1.68 -14.19 3.43
C LEU A 19 -2.17 -14.26 1.99
N LEU A 20 -1.56 -13.50 1.09
CA LEU A 20 -1.85 -13.50 -0.33
C LEU A 20 -1.63 -14.87 -0.98
N ASP A 21 -0.54 -15.57 -0.68
CA ASP A 21 -0.32 -16.93 -1.19
C ASP A 21 -1.34 -17.94 -0.64
N ARG A 22 -1.77 -17.76 0.61
CA ARG A 22 -2.79 -18.60 1.23
C ARG A 22 -4.17 -18.42 0.59
N GLU A 23 -4.41 -17.36 -0.18
CA GLU A 23 -5.67 -17.18 -0.89
C GLU A 23 -5.97 -18.36 -1.83
N ALA A 24 -4.94 -18.99 -2.40
CA ALA A 24 -5.11 -20.12 -3.31
C ALA A 24 -5.75 -21.35 -2.62
N LYS A 25 -5.77 -21.36 -1.28
CA LYS A 25 -6.42 -22.39 -0.46
C LYS A 25 -7.87 -22.06 -0.12
N LEU A 26 -8.36 -20.87 -0.46
CA LEU A 26 -9.74 -20.48 -0.21
C LEU A 26 -10.68 -21.20 -1.17
N LYS A 27 -11.77 -21.76 -0.64
CA LYS A 27 -12.79 -22.45 -1.44
C LYS A 27 -13.56 -21.50 -2.37
N LYS A 28 -13.68 -20.22 -1.99
CA LYS A 28 -14.39 -19.19 -2.74
C LYS A 28 -13.70 -17.84 -2.55
N GLY A 29 -13.66 -17.06 -3.62
CA GLY A 29 -13.18 -15.68 -3.60
C GLY A 29 -11.65 -15.56 -3.57
N ARG A 30 -11.21 -14.32 -3.41
CA ARG A 30 -9.82 -13.90 -3.28
C ARG A 30 -9.78 -12.74 -2.29
N PHE A 31 -8.66 -12.55 -1.60
CA PHE A 31 -8.52 -11.33 -0.78
C PHE A 31 -8.53 -10.14 -1.71
N ARG A 32 -9.43 -9.20 -1.47
CA ARG A 32 -9.43 -7.96 -2.23
C ARG A 32 -8.38 -7.02 -1.66
N GLU A 33 -8.11 -5.96 -2.39
CA GLU A 33 -7.10 -4.99 -2.04
C GLU A 33 -7.46 -4.27 -0.74
N GLU A 34 -8.74 -3.92 -0.58
CA GLU A 34 -9.27 -3.31 0.64
C GLU A 34 -8.96 -4.17 1.88
N THR A 35 -9.04 -5.50 1.77
CA THR A 35 -8.76 -6.41 2.87
C THR A 35 -7.31 -6.32 3.35
N LEU A 36 -6.36 -6.11 2.44
CA LEU A 36 -4.94 -6.00 2.80
C LEU A 36 -4.63 -4.63 3.41
N THR A 37 -5.29 -3.58 2.90
CA THR A 37 -5.25 -2.23 3.50
C THR A 37 -5.85 -2.22 4.90
N ASP A 38 -6.89 -3.00 5.15
CA ASP A 38 -7.46 -3.16 6.49
C ASP A 38 -6.52 -3.91 7.44
N VAL A 39 -5.81 -4.94 6.97
CA VAL A 39 -4.79 -5.64 7.78
C VAL A 39 -3.63 -4.71 8.14
N LEU A 40 -3.18 -3.88 7.20
CA LEU A 40 -2.18 -2.84 7.46
C LEU A 40 -2.70 -1.85 8.52
N THR A 41 -3.90 -1.32 8.32
CA THR A 41 -4.51 -0.34 9.22
C THR A 41 -4.70 -0.90 10.62
N ALA A 42 -5.20 -2.13 10.74
CA ALA A 42 -5.33 -2.82 12.02
C ALA A 42 -3.98 -3.02 12.72
N SER A 43 -2.91 -3.25 11.95
CA SER A 43 -1.56 -3.37 12.50
C SER A 43 -0.99 -2.03 12.96
N LEU A 44 -1.32 -0.94 12.27
CA LEU A 44 -0.92 0.43 12.64
C LEU A 44 -1.76 1.01 13.77
N ALA A 45 -2.99 0.53 13.97
CA ALA A 45 -3.94 1.05 14.95
C ALA A 45 -3.39 1.06 16.39
N ALA A 46 -2.47 0.16 16.73
CA ALA A 46 -1.81 0.14 18.04
C ALA A 46 -0.88 1.34 18.29
N PHE A 47 -0.41 1.99 17.22
CA PHE A 47 0.45 3.18 17.24
C PHE A 47 -0.31 4.46 16.88
N ALA A 48 -1.56 4.32 16.44
CA ALA A 48 -2.38 5.43 16.02
C ALA A 48 -2.77 6.29 17.25
N GLY A 49 -2.71 7.60 17.10
CA GLY A 49 -2.94 8.57 18.17
C GLY A 49 -2.79 9.99 17.65
N PRO A 50 -2.54 10.98 18.53
CA PRO A 50 -2.33 12.36 18.11
C PRO A 50 -1.15 12.56 17.14
N GLU A 51 -0.18 11.64 17.14
CA GLU A 51 1.04 11.71 16.33
C GLU A 51 0.96 10.92 15.02
N LEU A 52 0.02 9.97 14.93
CA LEU A 52 -0.26 9.17 13.74
C LEU A 52 -1.77 9.01 13.58
N VAL A 53 -2.34 9.69 12.58
CA VAL A 53 -3.75 9.58 12.23
C VAL A 53 -3.89 8.80 10.94
N ILE A 54 -4.88 7.91 10.92
CA ILE A 54 -5.21 7.06 9.79
C ILE A 54 -6.62 7.43 9.32
N GLU A 55 -6.77 7.83 8.07
CA GLU A 55 -8.07 8.19 7.50
C GLU A 55 -8.36 7.40 6.23
N TYR A 56 -9.62 7.03 6.01
CA TYR A 56 -10.10 6.49 4.74
C TYR A 56 -10.78 7.61 3.94
N PRO A 57 -10.13 8.15 2.89
CA PRO A 57 -10.70 9.24 2.09
C PRO A 57 -11.83 8.74 1.17
N ASP A 58 -12.58 9.67 0.58
CA ASP A 58 -13.52 9.34 -0.49
C ASP A 58 -12.74 8.91 -1.74
N GLU A 59 -12.67 7.60 -2.01
CA GLU A 59 -11.90 7.03 -3.12
C GLU A 59 -12.34 7.60 -4.49
N VAL A 60 -13.63 7.89 -4.68
CA VAL A 60 -14.14 8.41 -5.96
C VAL A 60 -13.65 9.84 -6.19
N ALA A 61 -13.62 10.64 -5.13
CA ALA A 61 -13.17 12.02 -5.19
C ALA A 61 -11.64 12.14 -5.23
N THR A 62 -10.94 11.26 -4.51
CA THR A 62 -9.50 11.42 -4.22
C THR A 62 -8.60 10.46 -4.96
N GLY A 63 -9.13 9.32 -5.42
CA GLY A 63 -8.33 8.23 -5.98
C GLY A 63 -7.30 7.69 -5.00
N GLY A 64 -7.60 7.69 -3.70
CA GLY A 64 -6.79 7.06 -2.65
C GLY A 64 -7.62 6.15 -1.76
N ASP A 65 -6.97 5.15 -1.17
CA ASP A 65 -7.59 4.18 -0.27
C ASP A 65 -7.32 4.49 1.21
N LEU A 66 -6.22 5.19 1.49
CA LEU A 66 -5.73 5.43 2.85
C LEU A 66 -4.93 6.74 2.91
N ASP A 67 -5.23 7.59 3.88
CA ASP A 67 -4.40 8.73 4.25
C ASP A 67 -3.69 8.44 5.57
N LEU A 68 -2.38 8.74 5.62
CA LEU A 68 -1.55 8.68 6.83
C LEU A 68 -1.06 10.09 7.15
N GLU A 69 -1.43 10.61 8.31
CA GLU A 69 -0.94 11.89 8.83
C GLU A 69 0.02 11.65 10.00
N PHE A 70 1.29 11.95 9.78
CA PHE A 70 2.26 12.10 10.85
C PHE A 70 2.16 13.53 11.37
N TRP A 71 1.94 13.71 12.67
CA TRP A 71 1.82 15.03 13.29
C TRP A 71 2.74 15.17 14.49
N HIS A 72 3.35 16.34 14.64
CA HIS A 72 4.10 16.68 15.83
C HIS A 72 3.53 17.96 16.47
N ALA A 73 2.91 17.80 17.64
CA ALA A 73 2.14 18.87 18.27
C ALA A 73 2.98 20.06 18.74
N ALA A 74 4.20 19.82 19.24
CA ALA A 74 5.06 20.87 19.76
C ALA A 74 5.58 21.79 18.64
N SER A 75 6.02 21.21 17.51
CA SER A 75 6.45 21.99 16.35
C SER A 75 5.31 22.39 15.42
N ARG A 76 4.10 21.86 15.61
CA ARG A 76 2.94 22.02 14.71
C ARG A 76 3.24 21.64 13.26
N ARG A 77 4.11 20.65 13.06
CA ARG A 77 4.48 20.15 11.74
C ARG A 77 3.71 18.86 11.46
N ARG A 78 3.34 18.66 10.19
CA ARG A 78 2.78 17.39 9.69
C ARG A 78 3.52 16.88 8.48
N THR A 79 3.29 15.62 8.17
CA THR A 79 3.52 15.04 6.85
C THR A 79 2.32 14.18 6.55
N LEU A 80 1.61 14.54 5.47
CA LEU A 80 0.37 13.92 5.08
C LEU A 80 0.59 13.16 3.78
N ILE A 81 0.31 11.86 3.82
CA ILE A 81 0.57 10.92 2.75
C ILE A 81 -0.76 10.32 2.32
N ARG A 82 -1.06 10.38 1.02
CA ARG A 82 -2.22 9.71 0.42
C ARG A 82 -1.75 8.48 -0.32
N VAL A 83 -2.33 7.34 -0.01
CA VAL A 83 -1.94 6.04 -0.55
C VAL A 83 -3.07 5.49 -1.41
N GLN A 84 -2.75 5.13 -2.64
CA GLN A 84 -3.55 4.21 -3.44
C GLN A 84 -2.87 2.84 -3.41
N ALA A 85 -3.54 1.86 -2.84
CA ALA A 85 -3.09 0.49 -2.93
C ALA A 85 -3.24 -0.04 -4.36
N LYS A 86 -2.45 -1.06 -4.70
CA LYS A 86 -2.66 -1.94 -5.84
C LYS A 86 -2.18 -3.35 -5.55
N ARG A 87 -2.99 -4.33 -5.93
CA ARG A 87 -2.68 -5.75 -5.73
C ARG A 87 -2.07 -6.42 -6.97
N LEU A 88 -0.97 -7.15 -6.78
CA LEU A 88 -0.39 -8.02 -7.82
C LEU A 88 -1.35 -9.18 -8.12
N ASN A 89 -1.52 -9.57 -9.38
CA ASN A 89 -2.27 -10.78 -9.71
C ASN A 89 -1.67 -12.03 -9.04
N ALA A 90 -2.47 -13.07 -8.79
CA ALA A 90 -1.99 -14.32 -8.24
C ALA A 90 -1.11 -15.12 -9.23
N SER A 91 -0.39 -16.12 -8.70
CA SER A 91 0.44 -17.06 -9.49
C SER A 91 -0.39 -17.96 -10.39
N THR A 92 -1.69 -18.06 -10.13
CA THR A 92 -2.66 -18.76 -10.95
C THR A 92 -3.84 -17.84 -11.26
N ASN A 93 -4.39 -17.95 -12.47
CA ASN A 93 -5.56 -17.21 -12.91
C ASN A 93 -6.47 -18.15 -13.69
N ASN A 94 -7.67 -18.42 -13.15
CA ASN A 94 -8.61 -19.40 -13.70
C ASN A 94 -7.96 -20.78 -13.94
N GLY A 95 -7.19 -21.26 -12.95
CA GLY A 95 -6.49 -22.55 -13.03
C GLY A 95 -5.23 -22.56 -13.90
N LYS A 96 -4.92 -21.48 -14.62
CA LYS A 96 -3.70 -21.37 -15.44
C LYS A 96 -2.57 -20.70 -14.67
N ALA A 97 -1.40 -21.30 -14.67
CA ALA A 97 -0.19 -20.69 -14.11
C ALA A 97 0.17 -19.41 -14.87
N VAL A 98 0.55 -18.38 -14.14
CA VAL A 98 1.07 -17.12 -14.67
C VAL A 98 2.55 -17.07 -14.39
N ALA A 99 3.36 -17.02 -15.45
CA ALA A 99 4.82 -16.88 -15.32
C ALA A 99 5.18 -15.66 -14.47
N ILE A 100 6.23 -15.77 -13.65
CA ILE A 100 6.67 -14.72 -12.73
C ILE A 100 6.91 -13.38 -13.45
N ALA A 101 7.58 -13.43 -14.61
CA ALA A 101 7.84 -12.28 -15.47
C ALA A 101 6.57 -11.63 -16.06
N HIS A 102 5.41 -12.28 -15.97
CA HIS A 102 4.12 -11.78 -16.46
C HIS A 102 3.19 -11.33 -15.33
N ARG A 103 3.63 -11.42 -14.07
CA ARG A 103 2.87 -10.93 -12.93
C ARG A 103 2.74 -9.40 -13.04
N SER A 104 1.52 -8.91 -12.85
CA SER A 104 1.15 -7.51 -13.10
C SER A 104 0.01 -7.04 -12.20
N TYR A 105 -0.01 -5.73 -11.96
CA TYR A 105 -1.07 -5.04 -11.24
C TYR A 105 -2.18 -4.67 -12.23
N ARG A 106 -3.24 -5.48 -12.24
CA ARG A 106 -4.31 -5.36 -13.25
C ARG A 106 -5.10 -4.07 -13.13
N GLU A 107 -5.25 -3.54 -11.92
CA GLU A 107 -6.11 -2.40 -11.64
C GLU A 107 -5.39 -1.05 -11.72
N LEU A 108 -4.13 -0.98 -12.17
CA LEU A 108 -3.42 0.30 -12.29
C LEU A 108 -4.04 1.28 -13.31
N LEU A 109 -4.75 0.77 -14.32
CA LEU A 109 -5.51 1.60 -15.28
C LEU A 109 -7.02 1.56 -14.97
N HIS A 110 -7.37 1.45 -13.69
CA HIS A 110 -8.76 1.54 -13.26
C HIS A 110 -9.34 2.90 -13.64
N LYS A 111 -10.57 2.87 -14.14
CA LYS A 111 -11.33 4.07 -14.50
C LYS A 111 -12.42 4.28 -13.46
N VAL A 112 -12.55 5.51 -12.98
CA VAL A 112 -13.63 5.87 -12.06
C VAL A 112 -14.97 5.72 -12.78
N PRO A 113 -15.93 4.93 -12.27
CA PRO A 113 -17.14 4.57 -13.02
C PRO A 113 -18.00 5.75 -13.51
N LYS A 114 -17.98 6.88 -12.79
CA LYS A 114 -18.79 8.06 -13.12
C LYS A 114 -18.14 9.01 -14.12
N THR A 115 -16.83 9.17 -14.08
CA THR A 115 -16.10 10.14 -14.90
C THR A 115 -15.39 9.51 -16.09
N ALA A 116 -15.20 8.18 -16.07
CA ALA A 116 -14.36 7.42 -17.00
C ALA A 116 -12.89 7.87 -17.06
N GLU A 117 -12.48 8.80 -16.19
CA GLU A 117 -11.10 9.21 -16.00
C GLU A 117 -10.32 8.12 -15.27
N TYR A 118 -9.01 8.06 -15.54
CA TYR A 118 -8.14 7.12 -14.87
C TYR A 118 -7.88 7.55 -13.42
N GLN A 119 -8.01 6.62 -12.47
CA GLN A 119 -7.83 6.88 -11.03
C GLN A 119 -6.47 7.50 -10.70
N TYR A 120 -5.40 7.13 -11.40
CA TYR A 120 -4.07 7.71 -11.18
C TYR A 120 -4.02 9.22 -11.46
N LYS A 121 -4.88 9.73 -12.37
CA LYS A 121 -4.97 11.17 -12.64
C LYS A 121 -5.68 11.89 -11.49
N THR A 122 -6.75 11.30 -10.95
CA THR A 122 -7.45 11.83 -9.77
C THR A 122 -6.50 11.91 -8.58
N LEU A 123 -5.75 10.84 -8.31
CA LEU A 123 -4.74 10.79 -7.25
C LEU A 123 -3.70 11.92 -7.37
N LEU A 124 -3.25 12.21 -8.60
CA LEU A 124 -2.30 13.29 -8.86
C LEU A 124 -2.91 14.69 -8.90
N ALA A 125 -4.19 14.83 -9.24
CA ALA A 125 -4.88 16.12 -9.22
C ALA A 125 -5.02 16.68 -7.79
N GLU A 126 -5.17 15.77 -6.82
CA GLU A 126 -5.19 16.09 -5.39
C GLU A 126 -3.78 16.28 -4.79
N ALA A 127 -2.73 16.11 -5.60
CA ALA A 127 -1.34 16.29 -5.17
C ALA A 127 -1.07 17.76 -4.89
N GLY A 128 -0.54 18.04 -3.70
CA GLY A 128 -0.44 19.39 -3.18
C GLY A 128 -0.62 19.35 -1.69
N ALA A 129 -1.85 19.10 -1.20
CA ALA A 129 -2.10 18.93 0.23
C ALA A 129 -1.47 17.65 0.81
N HIS A 130 -1.30 16.61 -0.02
CA HIS A 130 -0.79 15.29 0.35
C HIS A 130 0.39 14.92 -0.56
N LEU A 131 1.26 14.05 -0.05
CA LEU A 131 2.22 13.31 -0.86
C LEU A 131 1.54 12.04 -1.39
N PRO A 132 1.29 11.91 -2.70
CA PRO A 132 0.63 10.74 -3.26
C PRO A 132 1.62 9.58 -3.47
N LEU A 133 1.31 8.41 -2.90
CA LEU A 133 2.07 7.18 -3.04
C LEU A 133 1.18 6.04 -3.57
N TYR A 134 1.80 5.08 -4.23
CA TYR A 134 1.23 3.75 -4.38
C TYR A 134 1.71 2.82 -3.28
N MET A 135 0.84 1.90 -2.87
CA MET A 135 1.20 0.74 -2.06
C MET A 135 0.91 -0.55 -2.80
N PHE A 136 1.95 -1.31 -3.09
CA PHE A 136 1.86 -2.54 -3.85
C PHE A 136 1.87 -3.77 -2.96
N TYR A 137 0.79 -4.55 -3.03
CA TYR A 137 0.71 -5.83 -2.34
C TYR A 137 1.19 -6.97 -3.24
N ASN A 138 2.29 -7.60 -2.81
CA ASN A 138 2.94 -8.68 -3.55
C ASN A 138 2.78 -10.01 -2.81
N HIS A 139 2.68 -11.06 -3.60
CA HIS A 139 2.62 -12.43 -3.09
C HIS A 139 3.99 -12.85 -2.59
N ARG A 140 4.06 -13.67 -1.52
CA ARG A 140 5.33 -14.25 -1.08
C ARG A 140 5.95 -15.10 -2.17
N SER A 141 5.14 -15.76 -3.00
CA SER A 141 5.59 -16.49 -4.18
C SER A 141 6.28 -15.60 -5.21
N ALA A 142 6.09 -14.28 -5.18
CA ALA A 142 6.76 -13.35 -6.08
C ALA A 142 8.04 -12.79 -5.44
N SER A 143 7.97 -12.39 -4.17
CA SER A 143 9.16 -11.86 -3.45
C SER A 143 10.27 -12.91 -3.29
N MET A 144 9.90 -14.19 -3.12
CA MET A 144 10.86 -15.29 -2.94
C MET A 144 11.29 -15.95 -4.25
N ASP A 145 10.72 -15.55 -5.39
CA ASP A 145 11.06 -16.15 -6.69
C ASP A 145 12.46 -15.71 -7.12
N PRO A 146 13.32 -16.59 -7.68
CA PRO A 146 14.67 -16.22 -8.14
C PRO A 146 14.71 -15.06 -9.14
N HIS A 147 13.61 -14.77 -9.84
CA HIS A 147 13.52 -13.62 -10.73
C HIS A 147 13.59 -12.27 -9.99
N PHE A 148 13.15 -12.22 -8.73
CA PHE A 148 13.11 -10.99 -7.92
C PHE A 148 13.95 -11.08 -6.64
N ASN A 149 14.16 -12.28 -6.11
CA ASN A 149 14.94 -12.47 -4.90
C ASN A 149 16.40 -12.06 -5.14
N GLY A 150 16.97 -11.25 -4.23
CA GLY A 150 18.34 -10.74 -4.34
C GLY A 150 18.53 -9.62 -5.38
N THR A 151 17.45 -9.08 -5.94
CA THR A 151 17.49 -7.91 -6.82
C THR A 151 17.17 -6.63 -6.05
N HIS A 152 17.65 -5.48 -6.55
CA HIS A 152 17.45 -4.17 -5.93
C HIS A 152 16.73 -3.21 -6.88
N PRO A 153 15.69 -2.47 -6.44
CA PRO A 153 15.06 -2.52 -5.11
C PRO A 153 14.40 -3.87 -4.78
N GLU A 154 14.36 -4.24 -3.49
CA GLU A 154 13.82 -5.53 -3.05
C GLU A 154 12.29 -5.57 -3.20
N VAL A 155 11.79 -6.63 -3.83
CA VAL A 155 10.35 -6.93 -3.85
C VAL A 155 9.99 -7.64 -2.55
N THR A 156 9.16 -7.01 -1.73
CA THR A 156 8.60 -7.61 -0.51
C THR A 156 7.08 -7.70 -0.62
N GLY A 157 6.39 -8.30 0.37
CA GLY A 157 4.94 -8.40 0.32
C GLY A 157 4.19 -7.06 0.36
N VAL A 158 4.85 -5.98 0.80
CA VAL A 158 4.37 -4.59 0.67
C VAL A 158 5.53 -3.72 0.22
N ASN A 159 5.40 -3.14 -0.98
CA ASN A 159 6.29 -2.08 -1.42
C ASN A 159 5.51 -0.78 -1.58
N LEU A 160 6.20 0.34 -1.54
CA LEU A 160 5.68 1.66 -1.87
C LEU A 160 6.33 2.16 -3.17
N ALA A 161 5.69 3.13 -3.82
CA ALA A 161 6.28 3.89 -4.92
C ALA A 161 5.70 5.30 -4.94
N PHE A 162 6.41 6.27 -5.51
CA PHE A 162 5.82 7.59 -5.73
C PHE A 162 4.75 7.52 -6.82
N ALA A 163 3.58 8.10 -6.56
CA ALA A 163 2.48 8.04 -7.52
C ALA A 163 2.82 8.71 -8.86
N HIS A 164 3.70 9.70 -8.85
CA HIS A 164 4.16 10.37 -10.04
C HIS A 164 4.93 9.44 -10.99
N ASP A 165 5.86 8.63 -10.48
CA ASP A 165 6.65 7.70 -11.31
C ASP A 165 5.74 6.66 -11.94
N ILE A 166 4.83 6.09 -11.14
CA ILE A 166 3.85 5.11 -11.63
C ILE A 166 2.93 5.75 -12.69
N ALA A 167 2.48 6.99 -12.48
CA ALA A 167 1.66 7.69 -13.47
C ALA A 167 2.39 7.91 -14.80
N ASN A 168 3.68 8.25 -14.77
CA ASN A 168 4.49 8.36 -15.99
C ASN A 168 4.54 7.03 -16.74
N GLU A 169 4.73 5.92 -16.02
CA GLU A 169 4.72 4.58 -16.61
C GLU A 169 3.37 4.21 -17.25
N LEU A 170 2.28 4.61 -16.62
CA LEU A 170 0.93 4.41 -17.16
C LEU A 170 0.66 5.30 -18.37
N GLN A 171 1.12 6.54 -18.36
CA GLN A 171 0.98 7.46 -19.48
C GLN A 171 1.74 6.97 -20.71
N LEU A 172 3.01 6.58 -20.55
CA LEU A 172 3.82 5.99 -21.63
C LEU A 172 3.12 4.79 -22.27
N LYS A 173 2.50 3.95 -21.44
CA LYS A 173 1.73 2.80 -21.91
C LYS A 173 0.51 3.22 -22.75
N LEU A 174 -0.23 4.23 -22.30
CA LEU A 174 -1.42 4.73 -23.01
C LEU A 174 -1.04 5.39 -24.34
N ASP A 175 0.03 6.18 -24.35
CA ASP A 175 0.52 6.85 -25.55
C ASP A 175 0.95 5.82 -26.62
N ALA A 176 1.69 4.79 -26.21
CA ALA A 176 2.11 3.70 -27.09
C ALA A 176 0.95 2.84 -27.62
N GLU A 177 -0.17 2.76 -26.89
CA GLU A 177 -1.40 2.12 -27.36
C GLU A 177 -2.11 2.95 -28.45
N GLY A 178 -1.88 4.25 -28.48
CA GLY A 178 -2.36 5.19 -29.51
C GLY A 178 -1.48 5.28 -30.76
N GLU A 179 -0.22 4.82 -30.71
CA GLU A 179 0.71 4.81 -31.84
C GLU A 179 0.29 3.82 -32.97
N VAL A 180 0.74 4.09 -34.20
CA VAL A 180 0.59 3.19 -35.36
C VAL A 180 1.97 2.90 -35.96
N PRO A 181 2.46 1.64 -35.94
CA PRO A 181 1.81 0.45 -35.40
C PRO A 181 1.71 0.47 -33.87
N ARG A 182 0.64 -0.13 -33.34
CA ARG A 182 0.39 -0.20 -31.89
C ARG A 182 1.52 -0.93 -31.18
N ARG A 183 2.12 -0.28 -30.19
CA ARG A 183 3.20 -0.87 -29.39
C ARG A 183 2.66 -1.31 -28.04
N ARG A 184 2.79 -2.61 -27.75
CA ARG A 184 2.30 -3.18 -26.49
C ARG A 184 3.34 -3.03 -25.38
N LEU A 185 3.21 -1.96 -24.62
CA LEU A 185 4.04 -1.75 -23.43
C LEU A 185 3.51 -2.50 -22.20
N HIS A 186 4.44 -2.98 -21.38
CA HIS A 186 4.18 -3.84 -20.23
C HIS A 186 4.33 -3.13 -18.87
N HIS A 187 4.08 -1.83 -18.85
CA HIS A 187 4.36 -0.94 -17.71
C HIS A 187 3.45 -1.15 -16.48
N LYS A 188 2.65 -2.22 -16.48
CA LYS A 188 1.88 -2.69 -15.31
C LYS A 188 2.50 -3.91 -14.64
N ARG A 189 3.58 -4.45 -15.20
CA ARG A 189 4.26 -5.65 -14.69
C ARG A 189 5.15 -5.29 -13.51
N LEU A 190 5.24 -6.20 -12.55
CA LEU A 190 6.14 -6.05 -11.41
C LEU A 190 7.59 -5.83 -11.85
N SER A 191 8.06 -6.60 -12.85
CA SER A 191 9.42 -6.44 -13.39
C SER A 191 9.70 -5.04 -13.96
N HIS A 192 8.68 -4.36 -14.45
CA HIS A 192 8.81 -3.01 -15.00
C HIS A 192 8.75 -1.95 -13.89
N LEU A 193 7.92 -2.17 -12.88
CA LEU A 193 7.71 -1.21 -11.79
C LEU A 193 8.73 -1.35 -10.66
N GLN A 194 9.45 -2.46 -10.58
CA GLN A 194 10.43 -2.75 -9.55
C GLN A 194 11.44 -1.61 -9.30
N PRO A 195 12.01 -0.94 -10.32
CA PRO A 195 12.98 0.13 -10.09
C PRO A 195 12.42 1.30 -9.26
N HIS A 196 11.10 1.48 -9.26
CA HIS A 196 10.39 2.55 -8.53
C HIS A 196 9.98 2.14 -7.10
N LEU A 197 10.22 0.89 -6.72
CA LEU A 197 9.78 0.36 -5.43
C LEU A 197 10.73 0.73 -4.30
N PHE A 198 10.15 0.99 -3.14
CA PHE A 198 10.86 1.10 -1.86
C PHE A 198 10.05 0.45 -0.73
N GLY A 199 10.65 0.33 0.45
CA GLY A 199 10.04 -0.37 1.59
C GLY A 199 9.15 0.51 2.46
N LEU A 200 8.32 -0.13 3.30
CA LEU A 200 7.51 0.53 4.33
C LEU A 200 8.37 1.21 5.41
N ASP A 201 9.63 0.80 5.56
CA ASP A 201 10.58 1.34 6.53
C ASP A 201 10.81 2.84 6.32
N LEU A 202 10.70 3.36 5.09
CA LEU A 202 10.82 4.79 4.84
C LEU A 202 9.73 5.61 5.55
N LEU A 203 8.56 5.02 5.82
CA LEU A 203 7.48 5.68 6.56
C LEU A 203 7.53 5.33 8.05
N LEU A 204 7.75 4.05 8.36
CA LEU A 204 7.54 3.51 9.70
C LEU A 204 8.82 3.45 10.55
N CYS A 205 9.99 3.58 9.92
CA CYS A 205 11.30 3.62 10.57
C CYS A 205 12.00 4.98 10.50
N ALA A 206 11.28 6.05 10.14
CA ALA A 206 11.93 7.28 9.73
C ALA A 206 12.63 8.07 10.87
N GLY A 207 12.65 7.58 12.11
CA GLY A 207 13.29 8.23 13.25
C GLY A 207 12.27 8.87 14.19
N THR A 208 12.36 8.57 15.48
CA THR A 208 11.42 9.04 16.51
C THR A 208 12.08 10.06 17.43
N GLU A 209 11.28 10.87 18.13
CA GLU A 209 11.77 11.63 19.27
C GLU A 209 12.18 10.70 20.44
N PRO A 210 13.06 11.13 21.36
CA PRO A 210 13.38 10.36 22.54
C PRO A 210 12.13 9.97 23.34
N GLY A 211 11.86 8.66 23.46
CA GLY A 211 10.67 8.13 24.12
C GLY A 211 9.39 8.10 23.26
N GLY A 212 9.46 8.55 22.01
CA GLY A 212 8.36 8.46 21.05
C GLY A 212 8.30 7.11 20.34
N PHE A 213 7.09 6.68 19.97
CA PHE A 213 6.83 5.42 19.25
C PHE A 213 6.49 5.62 17.77
N VAL A 214 6.22 6.87 17.38
CA VAL A 214 5.83 7.26 16.02
C VAL A 214 6.95 8.10 15.39
N PRO A 215 7.33 7.83 14.12
CA PRO A 215 8.29 8.66 13.40
C PRO A 215 7.85 10.12 13.33
N THR A 216 8.80 11.03 13.49
CA THR A 216 8.47 12.45 13.38
C THR A 216 8.15 12.81 11.93
N PRO A 217 7.25 13.78 11.69
CA PRO A 217 6.90 14.20 10.34
C PRO A 217 8.11 14.59 9.48
N ASP A 218 9.06 15.32 10.05
CA ASP A 218 10.23 15.78 9.31
C ASP A 218 11.17 14.65 8.94
N ALA A 219 11.30 13.66 9.82
CA ALA A 219 12.17 12.53 9.56
C ALA A 219 11.54 11.61 8.48
N VAL A 220 10.22 11.42 8.49
CA VAL A 220 9.48 10.77 7.37
C VAL A 220 9.70 11.53 6.06
N ARG A 221 9.54 12.86 6.08
CA ARG A 221 9.75 13.70 4.89
C ARG A 221 11.18 13.60 4.37
N GLU A 222 12.18 13.65 5.24
CA GLU A 222 13.59 13.57 4.88
C GLU A 222 13.92 12.23 4.19
N ARG A 223 13.47 11.11 4.77
CA ARG A 223 13.67 9.77 4.19
C ARG A 223 13.02 9.63 2.82
N LEU A 224 11.81 10.16 2.64
CA LEU A 224 11.14 10.17 1.35
C LEU A 224 11.84 11.10 0.34
N ALA A 225 12.35 12.25 0.78
CA ALA A 225 13.10 13.16 -0.09
C ALA A 225 14.46 12.58 -0.52
N GLU A 226 15.14 11.84 0.36
CA GLU A 226 16.34 11.07 0.02
C GLU A 226 16.05 10.00 -1.04
N GLU A 227 14.98 9.24 -0.85
CA GLU A 227 14.60 8.18 -1.77
C GLU A 227 14.16 8.72 -3.13
N TRP A 228 13.39 9.81 -3.14
CA TRP A 228 13.03 10.51 -4.37
C TRP A 228 14.27 10.93 -5.17
N ARG A 229 15.25 11.55 -4.49
CA ARG A 229 16.53 11.95 -5.11
C ARG A 229 17.34 10.75 -5.60
N ARG A 230 17.25 9.59 -4.93
CA ARG A 230 17.91 8.36 -5.36
C ARG A 230 17.33 7.85 -6.69
N ILE A 231 16.02 7.92 -6.86
CA ILE A 231 15.30 7.46 -8.07
C ILE A 231 15.50 8.44 -9.23
N GLN A 232 15.50 9.75 -8.97
CA GLN A 232 15.55 10.82 -9.99
C GLN A 232 16.93 11.18 -10.54
N ARG A 233 17.97 10.37 -10.35
CA ARG A 233 19.37 10.76 -10.65
C ARG A 233 19.69 11.15 -12.11
N ASP A 234 18.74 11.09 -13.05
CA ASP A 234 18.97 11.34 -14.49
C ASP A 234 17.89 12.17 -15.22
N ASP A 235 16.90 12.77 -14.54
CA ASP A 235 15.83 13.53 -15.23
C ASP A 235 15.78 14.99 -14.77
N ASP A 236 16.10 15.94 -15.66
CA ASP A 236 15.98 17.41 -15.49
C ASP A 236 14.50 17.88 -15.36
N ARG A 237 13.61 17.01 -14.87
CA ARG A 237 12.19 17.29 -14.75
C ARG A 237 11.90 18.21 -13.59
N LEU A 238 11.01 19.16 -13.83
CA LEU A 238 10.42 19.99 -12.79
C LEU A 238 9.83 19.12 -11.68
N VAL A 239 10.13 19.46 -10.43
CA VAL A 239 9.58 18.75 -9.25
C VAL A 239 8.04 18.80 -9.31
N PRO A 240 7.37 17.63 -9.40
CA PRO A 240 5.92 17.54 -9.46
C PRO A 240 5.26 18.19 -8.24
N ALA A 241 4.05 18.75 -8.40
CA ALA A 241 3.38 19.52 -7.35
C ALA A 241 3.28 18.77 -5.99
N GLY A 242 2.97 17.48 -6.00
CA GLY A 242 2.93 16.65 -4.78
C GLY A 242 4.29 16.39 -4.11
N LEU A 243 5.39 16.59 -4.85
CA LEU A 243 6.76 16.36 -4.40
C LEU A 243 7.49 17.67 -4.07
N ARG A 244 6.95 18.83 -4.46
CA ARG A 244 7.50 20.14 -4.08
C ARG A 244 7.62 20.27 -2.56
N ARG A 245 6.66 19.72 -1.82
CA ARG A 245 6.70 19.67 -0.36
C ARG A 245 7.85 18.86 0.22
N LEU A 246 8.39 17.89 -0.52
CA LEU A 246 9.60 17.16 -0.10
C LEU A 246 10.87 18.00 -0.33
N ALA A 247 10.84 18.94 -1.27
CA ALA A 247 11.96 19.81 -1.64
C ALA A 247 11.95 21.16 -0.89
N GLU A 248 10.84 21.54 -0.27
CA GLU A 248 10.72 22.78 0.51
C GLU A 248 11.58 22.70 1.80
N PRO A 249 12.36 23.76 2.11
CA PRO A 249 13.12 23.79 3.35
C PRO A 249 12.21 23.63 4.57
N THR A 250 12.62 22.81 5.53
CA THR A 250 11.91 22.53 6.79
C THR A 250 11.49 23.79 7.56
N GLN A 251 12.21 24.90 7.37
CA GLN A 251 11.92 26.21 8.00
C GLN A 251 10.74 26.96 7.35
N VAL A 252 10.45 26.69 6.06
CA VAL A 252 9.36 27.31 5.29
C VAL A 252 8.09 26.48 5.36
N ALA A 253 8.20 25.17 5.60
CA ALA A 253 7.09 24.24 5.82
C ALA A 253 6.41 24.39 7.19
N THR A 254 6.25 25.63 7.69
CA THR A 254 5.22 25.91 8.69
C THR A 254 3.89 25.90 7.95
N TYR A 255 3.20 24.76 8.04
CA TYR A 255 1.91 24.55 7.40
C TYR A 255 0.96 25.69 7.80
N SER A 256 0.71 26.61 6.85
CA SER A 256 -0.05 27.85 7.08
C SER A 256 -1.57 27.64 7.10
N ASP A 257 -2.04 26.43 6.84
CA ASP A 257 -3.41 26.09 7.20
C ASP A 257 -3.46 25.92 8.70
N ALA A 258 -4.08 26.90 9.35
CA ALA A 258 -4.47 26.92 10.75
C ALA A 258 -5.48 25.81 11.12
N GLN A 259 -5.23 24.58 10.67
CA GLN A 259 -5.91 23.39 11.15
C GLN A 259 -5.37 23.10 12.55
N ARG A 260 -6.20 23.44 13.54
CA ARG A 260 -6.09 23.01 14.94
C ARG A 260 -5.63 21.56 15.00
N ARG A 261 -4.82 21.23 16.02
CA ARG A 261 -4.68 19.86 16.55
C ARG A 261 -6.01 19.15 16.34
N LEU A 262 -6.00 18.04 15.61
CA LEU A 262 -7.21 17.26 15.40
C LEU A 262 -7.84 17.00 16.78
N PRO A 263 -9.13 17.33 16.96
CA PRO A 263 -9.76 17.17 18.26
C PRO A 263 -9.60 15.73 18.74
N ASP A 264 -9.44 15.57 20.06
CA ASP A 264 -9.31 14.26 20.68
C ASP A 264 -10.48 13.38 20.24
N GLY A 265 -10.16 12.26 19.59
CA GLY A 265 -11.10 11.41 18.89
C GLY A 265 -10.41 10.12 18.46
N PRO A 266 -11.13 9.17 17.85
CA PRO A 266 -10.54 7.91 17.41
C PRO A 266 -9.41 8.20 16.41
N ALA A 267 -8.30 7.47 16.56
CA ALA A 267 -7.11 7.63 15.73
C ALA A 267 -7.29 7.06 14.31
N VAL A 268 -8.29 6.18 14.13
CA VAL A 268 -8.75 5.71 12.82
C VAL A 268 -10.06 6.42 12.50
N ARG A 269 -10.11 7.06 11.34
CA ARG A 269 -11.22 7.92 10.91
C ARG A 269 -11.69 7.53 9.52
N PHE A 270 -12.94 7.86 9.23
CA PHE A 270 -13.55 7.64 7.93
C PHE A 270 -14.00 9.00 7.41
N GLY A 271 -13.88 9.24 6.10
CA GLY A 271 -14.34 10.46 5.47
C GLY A 271 -15.78 10.81 5.85
N ALA A 272 -16.07 12.11 6.01
CA ALA A 272 -17.34 12.61 6.55
C ALA A 272 -18.61 12.12 5.80
N ASN A 273 -18.45 11.61 4.58
CA ASN A 273 -19.52 11.18 3.69
C ASN A 273 -19.61 9.64 3.52
N VAL A 274 -18.82 8.84 4.24
CA VAL A 274 -18.80 7.39 4.08
C VAL A 274 -19.86 6.73 4.99
N PRO A 275 -20.83 5.96 4.44
CA PRO A 275 -21.79 5.22 5.25
C PRO A 275 -21.06 4.22 6.16
N ARG A 276 -21.34 4.30 7.46
CA ARG A 276 -20.65 3.55 8.50
C ARG A 276 -21.04 2.07 8.46
N THR A 277 -20.06 1.19 8.29
CA THR A 277 -20.18 -0.19 8.76
C THR A 277 -19.39 -0.29 10.06
N THR A 278 -20.06 -0.67 11.15
CA THR A 278 -19.38 -0.93 12.42
C THR A 278 -18.45 -2.13 12.23
N LEU A 279 -17.14 -1.89 12.19
CA LEU A 279 -16.11 -2.93 12.21
C LEU A 279 -15.87 -3.36 13.66
N THR A 280 -16.42 -4.51 14.04
CA THR A 280 -16.12 -5.16 15.31
C THR A 280 -14.93 -6.09 15.12
N PHE A 281 -13.76 -5.70 15.66
CA PHE A 281 -12.61 -6.58 15.75
C PHE A 281 -12.81 -7.56 16.90
N ILE A 282 -13.16 -8.80 16.59
CA ILE A 282 -13.12 -9.90 17.57
C ILE A 282 -11.69 -10.44 17.56
N SER A 283 -10.90 -10.01 18.55
CA SER A 283 -9.60 -10.60 18.83
C SER A 283 -9.79 -11.74 19.83
N GLY A 284 -9.66 -12.99 19.36
CA GLY A 284 -9.75 -14.19 20.18
C GLY A 284 -10.28 -15.40 19.40
N ARG A 285 -9.98 -16.62 19.88
CA ARG A 285 -10.80 -17.79 19.55
C ARG A 285 -12.10 -17.64 20.33
N THR A 286 -13.18 -17.26 19.67
CA THR A 286 -14.52 -17.45 20.23
C THR A 286 -15.01 -18.83 19.80
N ASP A 287 -15.57 -19.60 20.73
CA ASP A 287 -16.18 -20.91 20.45
C ASP A 287 -17.52 -20.79 19.71
N ASP A 288 -17.73 -19.68 19.00
CA ASP A 288 -18.97 -19.39 18.29
C ASP A 288 -18.87 -19.78 16.80
N GLU A 289 -20.02 -20.13 16.22
CA GLU A 289 -20.13 -20.66 14.87
C GLU A 289 -19.72 -19.66 13.76
N ARG A 290 -19.43 -18.41 14.13
CA ARG A 290 -19.03 -17.33 13.22
C ARG A 290 -17.52 -17.30 12.97
N THR A 291 -16.73 -18.05 13.73
CA THR A 291 -15.28 -18.15 13.56
C THR A 291 -14.92 -19.15 12.46
N PRO A 292 -14.23 -18.75 11.38
CA PRO A 292 -13.86 -19.67 10.31
C PRO A 292 -12.91 -20.77 10.81
N GLN A 293 -13.33 -22.03 10.71
CA GLN A 293 -12.46 -23.17 11.04
C GLN A 293 -11.43 -23.42 9.93
N ILE A 294 -10.16 -23.21 10.24
CA ILE A 294 -9.03 -23.54 9.37
C ILE A 294 -8.68 -25.01 9.63
N TYR A 295 -9.06 -25.90 8.70
CA TYR A 295 -8.66 -27.30 8.75
C TYR A 295 -7.20 -27.45 8.33
N GLU A 296 -6.32 -27.77 9.28
CA GLU A 296 -4.99 -28.29 8.96
C GLU A 296 -5.13 -29.73 8.48
N GLY A 297 -5.17 -29.90 7.16
CA GLY A 297 -5.15 -31.23 6.56
C GLY A 297 -3.78 -31.88 6.72
N HIS A 298 -3.66 -32.86 7.61
CA HIS A 298 -2.61 -33.88 7.48
C HIS A 298 -3.04 -34.92 6.44
N GLY A 299 -2.12 -35.23 5.52
CA GLY A 299 -2.33 -36.17 4.44
C GLY A 299 -2.56 -37.61 4.90
N ALA A 300 -3.43 -38.28 4.15
CA ALA A 300 -3.51 -39.72 3.86
C ALA A 300 -3.08 -40.73 4.93
N SER A 301 -4.06 -41.55 5.35
CA SER A 301 -3.84 -42.98 5.56
C SER A 301 -5.01 -43.74 4.94
N ALA A 302 -4.68 -44.63 4.01
CA ALA A 302 -5.61 -45.56 3.39
C ALA A 302 -6.03 -46.64 4.41
N ALA A 303 -7.32 -46.89 4.52
CA ALA A 303 -7.83 -48.16 5.02
C ALA A 303 -9.03 -48.57 4.18
N ALA A 304 -8.80 -49.58 3.35
CA ALA A 304 -9.83 -50.31 2.64
C ALA A 304 -10.77 -50.97 3.66
N SER A 305 -12.08 -50.84 3.44
CA SER A 305 -13.07 -51.75 4.00
C SER A 305 -14.16 -52.00 2.96
N ARG A 306 -14.03 -53.14 2.27
CA ARG A 306 -15.11 -53.83 1.59
C ARG A 306 -16.17 -54.25 2.61
N ARG A 307 -17.45 -54.06 2.27
CA ARG A 307 -18.63 -54.94 2.52
C ARG A 307 -19.82 -54.22 1.89
N ARG A 308 -20.36 -54.62 0.74
CA ARG A 308 -21.34 -55.72 0.53
C ARG A 308 -22.32 -55.88 1.70
N SER A 309 -23.48 -55.26 1.56
CA SER A 309 -24.79 -55.93 1.36
C SER A 309 -25.78 -54.87 0.88
#